data_AF-F8QC61-F1
#
_entry.id   AF-F8QC61-F1
#
_cell.length_a   1.000
_cell.length_b   1.000
_cell.length_c   1.000
_cell.angle_alpha   90.00
_cell.angle_beta   90.00
_cell.angle_gamma   90.00
#
_symmetry.space_group_name_H-M   'P 1'
#
loop_
_entity.id
_entity.type
_entity.pdbx_description
1 polymer ?
#
loop_
_entity_poly.entity_id
_entity_poly.type
_entity_poly.pdbx_seq_one_letter_code
_entity_poly.pdbx_strand_id
1 'polypeptide(L)'
;MTTSPFVIFGYGSLIWKPPPHFASEVPGFIKGYVRRFAHRSRVHRGTFENPGRVVTLIHKEDWDNFSKLDPFPEDDVVWGVAFVIDPLFETEVRAELDYRERDGYNKQTVDIYSIENGVEKVVIPDAICYVSKRDNPSFVGSEPLDVIAQRILRSVGPSGRNKDYLYHLADSVRKLAPASYDSHLFALEARVRELDELEEI
;
A
#
# COMPACT_ATOMS: atom_id res chain seq x y z
N MET A 1 25.87 -18.80 12.17
CA MET A 1 24.56 -19.00 11.52
C MET A 1 24.29 -17.71 10.77
N THR A 2 24.21 -17.75 9.44
CA THR A 2 23.81 -16.56 8.68
C THR A 2 22.31 -16.37 8.92
N THR A 3 21.97 -15.43 9.79
CA THR A 3 20.58 -14.97 9.97
C THR A 3 20.06 -14.48 8.63
N SER A 4 18.87 -14.93 8.22
CA SER A 4 18.21 -14.41 7.03
C SER A 4 18.09 -12.88 7.13
N PRO A 5 18.32 -12.14 6.04
CA PRO A 5 18.30 -10.68 6.08
C PRO A 5 16.92 -10.17 6.51
N PHE A 6 16.89 -9.07 7.27
CA PHE A 6 15.63 -8.39 7.58
C PHE A 6 15.15 -7.61 6.36
N VAL A 7 14.05 -8.09 5.76
CA VAL A 7 13.43 -7.47 4.60
C VAL A 7 12.05 -6.94 4.95
N ILE A 8 11.71 -5.75 4.47
CA ILE A 8 10.39 -5.15 4.61
C ILE A 8 9.74 -5.00 3.24
N PHE A 9 8.49 -5.42 3.10
CA PHE A 9 7.70 -5.19 1.90
C PHE A 9 6.92 -3.87 2.00
N GLY A 10 7.21 -2.94 1.10
CA GLY A 10 6.48 -1.68 0.95
C GLY A 10 5.43 -1.74 -0.16
N TYR A 11 4.16 -1.52 0.20
CA TYR A 11 3.03 -1.52 -0.74
C TYR A 11 2.34 -0.15 -0.89
N GLY A 12 2.70 0.82 -0.05
CA GLY A 12 2.11 2.16 0.00
C GLY A 12 3.16 3.25 -0.19
N SER A 13 3.21 4.23 0.73
CA SER A 13 4.17 5.34 0.65
C SER A 13 5.63 4.93 0.60
N LEU A 14 5.96 3.76 1.15
CA LEU A 14 7.32 3.25 1.14
C LEU A 14 7.87 3.07 -0.28
N ILE A 15 7.02 2.89 -1.30
CA ILE A 15 7.48 2.73 -2.69
C ILE A 15 8.17 4.00 -3.22
N TRP A 16 7.73 5.19 -2.79
CA TRP A 16 8.37 6.47 -3.19
C TRP A 16 9.06 7.23 -2.05
N LYS A 17 8.87 6.77 -0.81
CA LYS A 17 9.57 7.24 0.38
C LYS A 17 10.14 6.01 1.11
N PRO A 18 11.25 5.44 0.62
CA PRO A 18 11.86 4.26 1.21
C PRO A 18 12.14 4.39 2.71
N PRO A 19 12.17 3.29 3.46
CA PRO A 19 12.60 3.32 4.85
C PRO A 19 14.07 3.78 4.94
N PRO A 20 14.50 4.41 6.05
CA PRO A 20 15.91 4.72 6.25
C PRO A 20 16.74 3.41 6.36
N HIS A 21 18.05 3.51 6.15
CA HIS A 21 19.00 2.41 6.36
C HIS A 21 18.75 1.12 5.54
N PHE A 22 18.10 1.21 4.38
CA PHE A 22 18.04 0.08 3.46
C PHE A 22 19.34 -0.05 2.66
N ALA A 23 19.82 -1.29 2.49
CA ALA A 23 21.02 -1.62 1.73
C ALA A 23 20.72 -1.88 0.24
N SER A 24 19.53 -2.42 -0.07
CA SER A 24 19.07 -2.65 -1.44
C SER A 24 17.55 -2.73 -1.52
N GLU A 25 17.01 -2.47 -2.72
CA GLU A 25 15.59 -2.57 -3.02
C GLU A 25 15.34 -3.49 -4.21
N VAL A 26 14.28 -4.29 -4.15
CA VAL A 26 13.90 -5.25 -5.20
C VAL A 26 12.41 -5.14 -5.48
N PRO A 27 12.00 -4.61 -6.66
CA PRO A 27 10.60 -4.62 -7.08
C PRO A 27 10.07 -6.05 -7.21
N GLY A 28 8.81 -6.24 -6.83
CA GLY A 28 8.15 -7.53 -6.92
C GLY A 28 6.69 -7.44 -6.50
N PHE A 29 6.06 -8.58 -6.32
CA PHE A 29 4.67 -8.65 -5.87
C PHE A 29 4.45 -9.75 -4.85
N ILE A 30 3.39 -9.59 -4.06
CA ILE A 30 2.89 -10.60 -3.13
C ILE A 30 1.53 -11.09 -3.61
N LYS A 31 1.10 -12.26 -3.12
CA LYS A 31 -0.16 -12.93 -3.49
C LYS A 31 -1.05 -13.16 -2.27
N GLY A 32 -2.35 -13.30 -2.50
CA GLY A 32 -3.34 -13.53 -1.44
C GLY A 32 -3.73 -12.27 -0.66
N TYR A 33 -3.42 -11.09 -1.20
CA TYR A 33 -3.71 -9.80 -0.57
C TYR A 33 -4.30 -8.81 -1.57
N VAL A 34 -5.03 -7.83 -1.06
CA VAL A 34 -5.49 -6.68 -1.82
C VAL A 34 -4.95 -5.38 -1.23
N ARG A 35 -4.64 -4.43 -2.12
CA ARG A 35 -4.34 -3.05 -1.75
C ARG A 35 -5.56 -2.19 -2.05
N ARG A 36 -6.13 -1.56 -1.02
CA ARG A 36 -7.36 -0.76 -1.15
C ARG A 36 -7.24 0.56 -0.39
N PHE A 37 -7.85 1.60 -0.93
CA PHE A 37 -7.96 2.93 -0.27
C PHE A 37 -9.01 2.92 0.86
N ALA A 38 -8.92 1.92 1.74
CA ALA A 38 -9.91 1.59 2.77
C ALA A 38 -9.45 2.01 4.19
N HIS A 39 -8.51 2.94 4.30
CA HIS A 39 -7.98 3.39 5.58
C HIS A 39 -8.08 4.92 5.72
N ARG A 40 -8.67 5.38 6.84
CA ARG A 40 -8.83 6.81 7.16
C ARG A 40 -7.49 7.44 7.54
N SER A 41 -7.10 8.48 6.81
CA SER A 41 -5.94 9.31 7.17
C SER A 41 -6.38 10.59 7.86
N ARG A 42 -6.20 10.67 9.18
CA ARG A 42 -6.58 11.84 9.99
C ARG A 42 -5.44 12.83 10.28
N VAL A 43 -4.20 12.39 10.08
CA VAL A 43 -2.99 13.14 10.50
C VAL A 43 -1.96 13.35 9.39
N HIS A 44 -2.14 12.72 8.22
CA HIS A 44 -1.23 12.88 7.08
C HIS A 44 -1.93 13.47 5.86
N ARG A 45 -2.93 12.76 5.33
CA ARG A 45 -3.62 13.10 4.07
C ARG A 45 -5.04 13.62 4.28
N GLY A 46 -5.38 13.97 5.51
CA GLY A 46 -6.63 14.61 5.89
C GLY A 46 -6.54 15.14 7.31
N THR A 47 -7.69 15.51 7.87
CA THR A 47 -7.84 15.93 9.27
C THR A 47 -8.79 14.99 10.02
N PHE A 48 -9.05 15.26 11.31
CA PHE A 48 -10.06 14.51 12.06
C PHE A 48 -11.48 14.75 11.51
N GLU A 49 -11.78 15.98 11.10
CA GLU A 49 -13.07 16.43 10.57
C GLU A 49 -13.25 15.99 9.11
N ASN A 50 -12.17 16.04 8.31
CA ASN A 50 -12.17 15.61 6.92
C ASN A 50 -11.06 14.59 6.66
N PRO A 51 -11.22 13.34 7.11
CA PRO A 51 -10.21 12.31 6.96
C PRO A 51 -10.03 11.93 5.50
N GLY A 52 -8.76 11.82 5.09
CA GLY A 52 -8.38 11.30 3.78
C GLY A 52 -8.61 9.79 3.67
N ARG A 53 -8.28 9.25 2.49
CA ARG A 53 -8.17 7.82 2.18
C ARG A 53 -6.75 7.50 1.76
N VAL A 54 -6.14 6.54 2.44
CA VAL A 54 -4.82 5.98 2.10
C VAL A 54 -4.94 4.48 1.93
N VAL A 55 -3.94 3.86 1.31
CA VAL A 55 -3.98 2.42 1.12
C VAL A 55 -3.78 1.69 2.44
N THR A 56 -4.40 0.52 2.51
CA THR A 56 -4.05 -0.54 3.44
C THR A 56 -3.96 -1.85 2.68
N LEU A 57 -3.20 -2.80 3.24
CA LEU A 57 -3.08 -4.16 2.75
C LEU A 57 -3.94 -5.07 3.61
N ILE A 58 -4.73 -5.94 2.97
CA ILE A 58 -5.71 -6.82 3.63
C ILE A 58 -5.62 -8.19 2.94
N HIS A 59 -5.70 -9.28 3.71
CA HIS A 59 -5.82 -10.61 3.14
C HIS A 59 -7.06 -10.69 2.24
N LYS A 60 -6.94 -11.36 1.09
CA LYS A 60 -8.04 -11.49 0.13
C LYS A 60 -9.29 -12.11 0.79
N GLU A 61 -9.12 -13.16 1.57
CA GLU A 61 -10.20 -13.84 2.31
C GLU A 61 -10.91 -12.93 3.31
N ASP A 62 -10.17 -12.02 3.94
CA ASP A 62 -10.74 -10.99 4.82
C ASP A 62 -11.56 -10.00 3.99
N TRP A 63 -10.98 -9.50 2.90
CA TRP A 63 -11.58 -8.50 2.02
C TRP A 63 -12.88 -8.97 1.39
N ASP A 64 -13.02 -10.26 1.10
CA ASP A 64 -14.25 -10.83 0.54
C ASP A 64 -15.50 -10.60 1.40
N ASN A 65 -15.31 -10.38 2.72
CA ASN A 65 -16.40 -10.01 3.63
C ASN A 65 -16.79 -8.52 3.54
N PHE A 66 -15.94 -7.70 2.92
CA PHE A 66 -16.09 -6.25 2.80
C PHE A 66 -16.19 -5.77 1.35
N SER A 67 -15.98 -6.62 0.35
CA SER A 67 -15.75 -6.25 -1.06
C SER A 67 -17.01 -5.91 -1.86
N LYS A 68 -18.20 -5.89 -1.23
CA LYS A 68 -19.49 -5.68 -1.91
C LYS A 68 -19.55 -4.46 -2.83
N LEU A 69 -18.84 -3.37 -2.50
CA LEU A 69 -18.81 -2.13 -3.28
C LEU A 69 -17.49 -1.95 -4.05
N ASP A 70 -16.57 -2.91 -3.96
CA ASP A 70 -15.32 -2.90 -4.71
C ASP A 70 -15.57 -3.36 -6.15
N PRO A 71 -15.23 -2.54 -7.16
CA PRO A 71 -15.37 -2.95 -8.56
C PRO A 71 -14.36 -4.03 -8.99
N PHE A 72 -13.31 -4.28 -8.19
CA PHE A 72 -12.27 -5.26 -8.51
C PHE A 72 -12.11 -6.29 -7.37
N PRO A 73 -13.17 -7.00 -6.97
CA PRO A 73 -13.12 -7.88 -5.80
C PRO A 73 -12.23 -9.11 -6.04
N GLU A 74 -11.88 -9.41 -7.30
CA GLU A 74 -11.10 -10.59 -7.69
C GLU A 74 -9.57 -10.36 -7.69
N ASP A 75 -9.08 -9.10 -7.58
CA ASP A 75 -7.63 -8.88 -7.45
C ASP A 75 -7.12 -9.61 -6.20
N ASP A 76 -5.95 -10.24 -6.28
CA ASP A 76 -5.29 -10.90 -5.15
C ASP A 76 -3.75 -10.75 -5.17
N VAL A 77 -3.25 -9.91 -6.08
CA VAL A 77 -1.83 -9.60 -6.26
C VAL A 77 -1.57 -8.14 -5.92
N VAL A 78 -0.49 -7.89 -5.16
CA VAL A 78 -0.06 -6.52 -4.84
C VAL A 78 1.41 -6.34 -5.19
N TRP A 79 1.66 -5.47 -6.17
CA TRP A 79 3.01 -5.03 -6.52
C TRP A 79 3.55 -4.00 -5.53
N GLY A 80 4.82 -4.13 -5.17
CA GLY A 80 5.53 -3.26 -4.24
C GLY A 80 7.04 -3.43 -4.34
N VAL A 81 7.73 -3.12 -3.25
CA VAL A 81 9.20 -3.16 -3.19
C VAL A 81 9.64 -3.88 -1.93
N ALA A 82 10.57 -4.82 -2.07
CA ALA A 82 11.31 -5.42 -0.98
C ALA A 82 12.48 -4.49 -0.61
N PHE A 83 12.55 -4.03 0.64
CA PHE A 83 13.68 -3.27 1.17
C PHE A 83 14.51 -4.16 2.08
N VAL A 84 15.73 -4.49 1.68
CA VAL A 84 16.70 -5.20 2.51
C VAL A 84 17.35 -4.21 3.45
N ILE A 85 17.15 -4.36 4.76
CA ILE A 85 17.70 -3.45 5.76
C ILE A 85 19.18 -3.76 6.01
N ASP A 86 19.99 -2.72 6.15
CA ASP A 86 21.38 -2.85 6.56
C ASP A 86 21.45 -3.55 7.93
N PRO A 87 22.17 -4.68 8.04
CA PRO A 87 22.28 -5.44 9.30
C PRO A 87 22.75 -4.59 10.49
N LEU A 88 23.49 -3.50 10.27
CA LEU A 88 23.93 -2.59 11.33
C LEU A 88 22.76 -1.83 11.98
N PHE A 89 21.66 -1.63 11.24
CA PHE A 89 20.50 -0.84 11.68
C PHE A 89 19.25 -1.71 11.89
N GLU A 90 19.34 -3.03 11.71
CA GLU A 90 18.20 -3.95 11.82
C GLU A 90 17.42 -3.76 13.13
N THR A 91 18.12 -3.71 14.27
CA THR A 91 17.49 -3.55 15.58
C THR A 91 16.72 -2.23 15.71
N GLU A 92 17.28 -1.15 15.18
CA GLU A 92 16.67 0.18 15.20
C GLU A 92 15.42 0.23 14.32
N VAL A 93 15.53 -0.22 13.06
CA VAL A 93 14.43 -0.23 12.10
C VAL A 93 13.28 -1.13 12.59
N ARG A 94 13.60 -2.29 13.18
CA ARG A 94 12.58 -3.15 13.80
C ARG A 94 11.82 -2.42 14.91
N ALA A 95 12.54 -1.76 15.82
CA ALA A 95 11.93 -1.04 16.94
C ALA A 95 11.06 0.14 16.48
N GLU A 96 11.51 0.89 15.46
CA GLU A 96 10.74 2.00 14.88
C GLU A 96 9.44 1.49 14.24
N LEU A 97 9.50 0.43 13.45
CA LEU A 97 8.31 -0.14 12.80
C LEU A 97 7.33 -0.76 13.80
N ASP A 98 7.85 -1.47 14.81
CA ASP A 98 7.01 -2.03 15.87
C ASP A 98 6.34 -0.93 16.72
N TYR A 99 6.96 0.24 16.86
CA TYR A 99 6.34 1.41 17.48
C TYR A 99 5.28 2.04 16.57
N ARG A 100 5.62 2.29 15.31
CA ARG A 100 4.77 2.96 14.32
C ARG A 100 3.48 2.18 14.03
N GLU A 101 3.58 0.85 13.96
CA GLU A 101 2.51 -0.02 13.49
C GLU A 101 1.77 -0.75 14.64
N ARG A 102 2.09 -0.39 15.90
CA ARG A 102 1.49 -0.96 17.13
C ARG A 102 -0.03 -0.92 17.13
N ASP A 103 -0.61 0.15 16.60
CA ASP A 103 -2.03 0.45 16.65
C ASP A 103 -2.70 0.17 15.30
N GLY A 104 -3.03 -1.10 15.08
CA GLY A 104 -3.97 -1.51 14.03
C GLY A 104 -3.39 -2.27 12.84
N TYR A 105 -2.12 -2.68 12.91
CA TYR A 105 -1.52 -3.59 11.94
C TYR A 105 -1.00 -4.88 12.60
N ASN A 106 -0.97 -5.94 11.81
CA ASN A 106 -0.35 -7.22 12.11
C ASN A 106 0.90 -7.37 11.26
N LYS A 107 1.98 -7.82 11.89
CA LYS A 107 3.18 -8.25 11.19
C LYS A 107 2.91 -9.62 10.55
N GLN A 108 3.09 -9.71 9.24
CA GLN A 108 2.98 -10.93 8.46
C GLN A 108 4.31 -11.22 7.76
N THR A 109 4.54 -12.50 7.49
CA THR A 109 5.66 -12.98 6.68
C THR A 109 5.13 -13.35 5.30
N VAL A 110 5.72 -12.82 4.25
CA VAL A 110 5.26 -12.98 2.86
C VAL A 110 6.44 -13.28 1.92
N ASP A 111 6.17 -14.14 0.93
CA ASP A 111 7.10 -14.35 -0.19
C ASP A 111 6.88 -13.27 -1.25
N ILE A 112 7.98 -12.72 -1.76
CA ILE A 112 7.97 -11.73 -2.83
C ILE A 112 8.38 -12.40 -4.13
N TYR A 113 7.52 -12.25 -5.12
CA TYR A 113 7.64 -12.84 -6.44
C TYR A 113 8.10 -11.81 -7.47
N SER A 114 8.83 -12.26 -8.48
CA SER A 114 9.09 -11.54 -9.72
C SER A 114 8.62 -12.38 -10.92
N ILE A 115 8.56 -11.77 -12.10
CA ILE A 115 8.28 -12.47 -13.36
C ILE A 115 9.55 -12.46 -14.21
N GLU A 116 10.10 -13.64 -14.47
CA GLU A 116 11.26 -13.84 -15.33
C GLU A 116 10.87 -14.71 -16.52
N ASN A 117 10.98 -14.17 -17.75
CA ASN A 117 10.62 -14.88 -18.98
C ASN A 117 9.18 -15.46 -18.95
N GLY A 118 8.24 -14.72 -18.36
CA GLY A 118 6.84 -15.14 -18.21
C GLY A 118 6.58 -16.15 -17.09
N VAL A 119 7.60 -16.51 -16.30
CA VAL A 119 7.48 -17.44 -15.18
C VAL A 119 7.62 -16.69 -13.86
N GLU A 120 6.68 -16.89 -12.96
CA GLU A 120 6.74 -16.34 -11.61
C GLU A 120 7.76 -17.11 -10.75
N LYS A 121 8.59 -16.37 -10.00
CA LYS A 121 9.56 -16.97 -9.08
C LYS A 121 9.61 -16.18 -7.79
N VAL A 122 9.76 -16.88 -6.67
CA VAL A 122 10.10 -16.24 -5.39
C VAL A 122 11.52 -15.70 -5.50
N VAL A 123 11.67 -14.38 -5.39
CA VAL A 123 12.97 -13.70 -5.38
C VAL A 123 13.43 -13.33 -3.98
N ILE A 124 12.50 -13.11 -3.06
CA ILE A 124 12.79 -12.88 -1.64
C ILE A 124 11.77 -13.66 -0.79
N PRO A 125 12.18 -14.72 -0.08
CA PRO A 125 11.31 -15.41 0.85
C PRO A 125 11.23 -14.65 2.19
N ASP A 126 10.18 -14.93 2.95
CA ASP A 126 10.03 -14.52 4.35
C ASP A 126 10.19 -13.01 4.66
N ALA A 127 9.78 -12.15 3.72
CA ALA A 127 9.80 -10.70 3.94
C ALA A 127 8.72 -10.28 4.95
N ILE A 128 9.01 -9.26 5.75
CA ILE A 128 8.06 -8.71 6.71
C ILE A 128 7.14 -7.70 6.04
N CYS A 129 5.83 -7.87 6.22
CA CYS A 129 4.82 -6.95 5.74
C CYS A 129 3.84 -6.57 6.87
N TYR A 130 3.43 -5.30 6.92
CA TYR A 130 2.45 -4.80 7.88
C TYR A 130 1.06 -4.75 7.25
N VAL A 131 0.16 -5.62 7.70
CA VAL A 131 -1.20 -5.82 7.17
C VAL A 131 -2.22 -5.25 8.15
N SER A 132 -3.24 -4.51 7.69
CA SER A 132 -4.25 -3.96 8.60
C SER A 132 -4.99 -5.06 9.35
N LYS A 133 -5.30 -4.81 10.62
CA LYS A 133 -6.30 -5.59 11.36
C LYS A 133 -7.71 -5.21 10.88
N ARG A 134 -8.63 -6.19 10.80
CA ARG A 134 -10.04 -5.96 10.44
C ARG A 134 -10.75 -5.02 11.41
N ASP A 135 -10.37 -5.05 12.69
CA ASP A 135 -10.94 -4.24 13.77
C ASP A 135 -10.22 -2.90 13.96
N ASN A 136 -9.29 -2.54 13.06
CA ASN A 136 -8.62 -1.25 13.11
C ASN A 136 -9.67 -0.12 13.01
N PRO A 137 -9.77 0.79 14.01
CA PRO A 137 -10.77 1.86 14.02
C PRO A 137 -10.69 2.81 12.83
N SER A 138 -9.59 2.80 12.08
CA SER A 138 -9.42 3.61 10.87
C SER A 138 -9.78 2.85 9.59
N PHE A 139 -10.00 1.54 9.63
CA PHE A 139 -10.51 0.75 8.50
C PHE A 139 -11.97 1.13 8.20
N VAL A 140 -12.31 1.27 6.92
CA VAL A 140 -13.66 1.70 6.48
C VAL A 140 -14.36 0.70 5.56
N GLY A 141 -13.73 -0.43 5.24
CA GLY A 141 -14.29 -1.41 4.29
C GLY A 141 -14.28 -0.90 2.84
N SER A 142 -15.08 -1.52 1.97
CA SER A 142 -15.28 -1.00 0.61
C SER A 142 -16.26 0.18 0.61
N GLU A 143 -15.93 1.17 -0.22
CA GLU A 143 -16.79 2.30 -0.57
C GLU A 143 -16.83 2.36 -2.11
N PRO A 144 -17.91 2.89 -2.72
CA PRO A 144 -17.96 3.07 -4.18
C PRO A 144 -16.78 3.93 -4.65
N LEU A 145 -16.21 3.59 -5.81
CA LEU A 145 -15.02 4.28 -6.35
C LEU A 145 -15.18 5.81 -6.39
N ASP A 146 -16.35 6.30 -6.81
CA ASP A 146 -16.68 7.73 -6.86
C ASP A 146 -16.67 8.41 -5.49
N VAL A 147 -17.11 7.71 -4.44
CA VAL A 147 -17.10 8.24 -3.06
C VAL A 147 -15.65 8.36 -2.56
N ILE A 148 -14.82 7.36 -2.85
CA ILE A 148 -13.39 7.39 -2.53
C ILE A 148 -12.71 8.53 -3.30
N ALA A 149 -12.98 8.66 -4.60
CA ALA A 149 -12.39 9.67 -5.46
C ALA A 149 -12.72 11.10 -5.00
N GLN A 150 -14.00 11.39 -4.73
CA GLN A 150 -14.41 12.69 -4.20
C GLN A 150 -13.76 13.01 -2.85
N ARG A 151 -13.60 12.00 -1.98
CA ARG A 151 -12.91 12.18 -0.70
C ARG A 151 -11.44 12.53 -0.92
N ILE A 152 -10.74 11.78 -1.76
CA ILE A 152 -9.33 12.01 -2.08
C ILE A 152 -9.11 13.39 -2.70
N LEU A 153 -10.01 13.84 -3.58
CA LEU A 153 -9.89 15.15 -4.22
C LEU A 153 -9.96 16.30 -3.19
N ARG A 154 -10.89 16.21 -2.23
CA ARG A 154 -11.18 17.28 -1.26
C ARG A 154 -10.33 17.25 0.01
N SER A 155 -9.70 16.12 0.33
CA SER A 155 -8.94 15.96 1.57
C SER A 155 -7.51 16.50 1.47
N VAL A 156 -7.13 17.30 2.46
CA VAL A 156 -5.79 17.84 2.65
C VAL A 156 -5.39 17.66 4.10
N GLY A 157 -4.17 17.19 4.34
CA GLY A 157 -3.63 17.09 5.69
C GLY A 157 -2.22 17.67 5.79
N PRO A 158 -1.56 17.52 6.95
CA PRO A 158 -0.22 18.05 7.19
C PRO A 158 0.84 17.56 6.20
N SER A 159 0.65 16.40 5.57
CA SER A 159 1.56 15.83 4.57
C SER A 159 1.21 16.21 3.12
N GLY A 160 0.26 17.13 2.92
CA GLY A 160 -0.18 17.63 1.61
C GLY A 160 -1.56 17.12 1.19
N ARG A 161 -1.91 17.33 -0.08
CA ARG A 161 -3.21 16.89 -0.63
C ARG A 161 -3.25 15.36 -0.68
N ASN A 162 -4.45 14.80 -0.54
CA ASN A 162 -4.61 13.35 -0.64
C ASN A 162 -4.47 12.87 -2.10
N LYS A 163 -4.90 13.66 -3.09
CA LYS A 163 -4.69 13.33 -4.51
C LYS A 163 -3.21 13.11 -4.86
N ASP A 164 -2.30 13.92 -4.28
CA ASP A 164 -0.85 13.75 -4.48
C ASP A 164 -0.35 12.39 -3.96
N TYR A 165 -0.95 11.85 -2.90
CA TYR A 165 -0.62 10.50 -2.43
C TYR A 165 -1.04 9.43 -3.44
N LEU A 166 -2.25 9.54 -3.98
CA LEU A 166 -2.78 8.62 -4.98
C LEU A 166 -1.92 8.66 -6.26
N TYR A 167 -1.62 9.85 -6.76
CA TYR A 167 -0.83 10.03 -7.98
C TYR A 167 0.60 9.53 -7.83
N HIS A 168 1.28 9.83 -6.71
CA HIS A 168 2.62 9.28 -6.46
C HIS A 168 2.59 7.74 -6.39
N LEU A 169 1.59 7.15 -5.71
CA LEU A 169 1.48 5.70 -5.64
C LEU A 169 1.25 5.08 -7.03
N ALA A 170 0.34 5.63 -7.82
CA ALA A 170 0.05 5.16 -9.17
C ALA A 170 1.28 5.25 -10.09
N ASP A 171 1.98 6.39 -10.07
CA ASP A 171 3.21 6.60 -10.83
C ASP A 171 4.32 5.64 -10.41
N SER A 172 4.45 5.38 -9.12
CA SER A 172 5.43 4.44 -8.59
C SER A 172 5.12 3.00 -8.99
N VAL A 173 3.87 2.56 -8.84
CA VAL A 173 3.46 1.19 -9.21
C VAL A 173 3.68 0.95 -10.71
N ARG A 174 3.33 1.90 -11.59
CA ARG A 174 3.62 1.77 -13.04
C ARG A 174 5.09 1.59 -13.38
N LYS A 175 6.01 2.04 -12.52
CA LYS A 175 7.46 1.98 -12.76
C LYS A 175 8.14 0.74 -12.17
N LEU A 176 7.43 -0.07 -11.38
CA LEU A 176 8.02 -1.23 -10.69
C LEU A 176 8.50 -2.30 -11.66
N ALA A 177 7.68 -2.64 -12.65
CA ALA A 177 7.97 -3.64 -13.67
C ALA A 177 7.03 -3.47 -14.87
N PRO A 178 7.39 -3.96 -16.07
CA PRO A 178 6.48 -3.95 -17.23
C PRO A 178 5.14 -4.63 -16.99
N ALA A 179 5.10 -5.66 -16.13
CA ALA A 179 3.90 -6.39 -15.76
C ALA A 179 3.18 -5.82 -14.52
N SER A 180 3.70 -4.74 -13.92
CA SER A 180 3.11 -4.18 -12.70
C SER A 180 1.77 -3.52 -13.00
N TYR A 181 0.73 -4.01 -12.35
CA TYR A 181 -0.63 -3.49 -12.52
C TYR A 181 -1.44 -3.60 -11.23
N ASP A 182 -2.34 -2.65 -11.02
CA ASP A 182 -3.30 -2.64 -9.90
C ASP A 182 -4.61 -2.00 -10.39
N SER A 183 -5.64 -2.85 -10.56
CA SER A 183 -6.93 -2.48 -11.14
C SER A 183 -7.61 -1.37 -10.35
N HIS A 184 -7.68 -1.52 -9.02
CA HIS A 184 -8.32 -0.56 -8.13
C HIS A 184 -7.57 0.78 -8.10
N LEU A 185 -6.25 0.74 -7.97
CA LEU A 185 -5.41 1.94 -7.92
C LEU A 185 -5.55 2.78 -9.19
N PHE A 186 -5.47 2.18 -10.37
CA PHE A 186 -5.52 2.91 -11.63
C PHE A 186 -6.92 3.38 -12.00
N ALA A 187 -7.96 2.60 -11.69
CA ALA A 187 -9.34 3.07 -11.85
C ALA A 187 -9.62 4.27 -10.94
N LEU A 188 -9.17 4.22 -9.68
CA LEU A 188 -9.34 5.32 -8.74
C LEU A 188 -8.55 6.56 -9.16
N GLU A 189 -7.32 6.37 -9.66
CA GLU A 189 -6.52 7.46 -10.23
C GLU A 189 -7.23 8.14 -11.39
N ALA A 190 -7.69 7.37 -12.39
CA ALA A 190 -8.42 7.89 -13.53
C ALA A 190 -9.63 8.70 -13.08
N ARG A 191 -10.41 8.17 -12.14
CA ARG A 191 -11.59 8.85 -11.63
C ARG A 191 -11.28 10.14 -10.89
N VAL A 192 -10.22 10.18 -10.08
CA VAL A 192 -9.81 11.42 -9.41
C VAL A 192 -9.34 12.46 -10.43
N ARG A 193 -8.61 12.08 -11.48
CA ARG A 193 -8.18 13.00 -12.54
C ARG A 193 -9.36 13.60 -13.30
N GLU A 194 -10.35 12.79 -13.67
CA GLU A 194 -11.59 13.28 -14.31
C GLU A 194 -12.29 14.33 -13.45
N LEU A 195 -12.40 14.10 -12.13
CA LEU A 195 -13.05 15.05 -11.23
C LEU A 195 -12.21 16.33 -11.01
N ASP A 196 -10.89 16.20 -10.98
CA ASP A 196 -9.94 17.31 -10.82
C ASP A 196 -10.02 18.27 -12.02
N GLU A 197 -10.07 17.74 -13.24
CA GLU A 197 -10.24 18.52 -14.48
C GLU A 197 -11.57 19.28 -14.51
N LEU A 198 -12.63 18.71 -13.94
CA LEU A 198 -13.95 19.36 -13.86
C LEU A 198 -14.02 20.47 -12.81
N GLU A 199 -13.18 20.45 -11.77
CA GLU A 199 -13.10 21.53 -10.76
C GLU A 199 -12.25 22.72 -11.23
N GLU A 200 -11.43 22.56 -12.28
CA GLU A 200 -10.59 23.62 -12.86
C GLU A 200 -11.30 24.46 -13.95
N ILE A 201 -12.54 24.09 -14.33
CA ILE A 201 -13.40 24.80 -15.30
C ILE A 201 -14.40 25.70 -14.56
#